data_AF-A0A385XI77-F1
#
_entry.id   AF-A0A385XI77-F1
#
_cell.length_a   1.000
_cell.length_b   1.000
_cell.length_c   1.000
_cell.angle_alpha   90.00
_cell.angle_beta   90.00
_cell.angle_gamma   90.00
#
_symmetry.space_group_name_H-M   'P 1'
#
loop_
_entity.id
_entity.type
_entity.pdbx_description
1 polymer ?
#
loop_
_entity_poly.entity_id
_entity_poly.type
_entity_poly.pdbx_seq_one_letter_code
_entity_poly.pdbx_strand_id
1 'polypeptide(L)'
;MIYVLENAGRDSTSVKMIETQREDDASIKKSLTKSIEGYKDNTIEFDGSYKPENDESLVIKNFDLPNEITEAINNPLGVSQVSVNSDNELDLKAIFVPISDDDDCEKIIFQRLPNRQILKSHNFTLFFNKHTFSCENKPGIVITDCIDAYYEYGNLYFKSYYWANQIFNLNKYYREATTDDIKDFCSNECFSIDDIDSVAESCNNWTRRKIAYILDSGVLENNSVDEIIKSAKNLNLKIDINEENKIIFPDDKDSQKELLSYLAEEIYRGNLTDGVYLTNSKRPL
;
A
#
# COMPACT_ATOMS: atom_id res chain seq x y z
N MET A 1 -4.92 5.51 26.47
CA MET A 1 -4.45 4.18 26.10
C MET A 1 -3.91 4.20 24.68
N ILE A 2 -2.68 3.72 24.57
CA ILE A 2 -1.92 3.51 23.34
C ILE A 2 -1.63 2.01 23.27
N TYR A 3 -1.86 1.43 22.11
CA TYR A 3 -1.61 0.03 21.84
C TYR A 3 -0.51 -0.13 20.82
N VAL A 4 0.05 -1.34 20.77
CA VAL A 4 1.06 -1.72 19.78
C VAL A 4 0.72 -3.05 19.15
N LEU A 5 1.20 -3.20 17.93
CA LEU A 5 1.20 -4.44 17.21
C LEU A 5 2.61 -5.05 17.26
N GLU A 6 2.72 -6.32 17.63
CA GLU A 6 4.00 -7.05 17.59
C GLU A 6 4.29 -7.61 16.18
N ASN A 7 5.56 -7.93 15.91
CA ASN A 7 5.96 -8.68 14.71
C ASN A 7 5.62 -10.17 14.86
N ALA A 8 4.35 -10.53 14.74
CA ALA A 8 3.88 -11.91 14.85
C ALA A 8 3.86 -12.68 13.50
N GLY A 9 4.40 -12.10 12.43
CA GLY A 9 4.26 -12.59 11.05
C GLY A 9 3.29 -11.73 10.22
N ARG A 10 3.28 -11.93 8.90
CA ARG A 10 2.57 -11.04 7.95
C ARG A 10 1.04 -11.08 8.13
N ASP A 11 0.50 -12.24 8.41
CA ASP A 11 -0.96 -12.48 8.52
C ASP A 11 -1.45 -12.62 9.97
N SER A 12 -0.57 -12.43 10.95
CA SER A 12 -0.90 -12.54 12.37
C SER A 12 -0.94 -11.15 13.00
N THR A 13 -1.96 -10.92 13.84
CA THR A 13 -2.11 -9.71 14.62
C THR A 13 -1.95 -10.07 16.09
N SER A 14 -0.90 -9.54 16.74
CA SER A 14 -0.73 -9.61 18.19
C SER A 14 -0.77 -8.19 18.74
N VAL A 15 -1.64 -7.97 19.73
CA VAL A 15 -1.87 -6.65 20.33
C VAL A 15 -1.35 -6.63 21.76
N LYS A 16 -0.59 -5.59 22.10
CA LYS A 16 -0.19 -5.27 23.47
C LYS A 16 -0.47 -3.82 23.80
N MET A 17 -0.49 -3.51 25.09
CA MET A 17 -0.69 -2.14 25.59
C MET A 17 0.61 -1.54 26.10
N ILE A 18 0.82 -0.25 25.82
CA ILE A 18 1.86 0.54 26.48
C ILE A 18 1.22 1.31 27.62
N GLU A 19 1.74 1.14 28.82
CA GLU A 19 1.37 1.96 29.97
C GLU A 19 2.28 3.19 30.03
N THR A 20 1.68 4.38 29.98
CA THR A 20 2.37 5.66 30.15
C THR A 20 1.68 6.50 31.23
N GLN A 21 2.30 7.60 31.64
CA GLN A 21 1.62 8.57 32.51
C GLN A 21 0.47 9.25 31.75
N ARG A 22 -0.62 9.58 32.45
CA ARG A 22 -1.84 10.15 31.83
C ARG A 22 -1.57 11.41 31.00
N GLU A 23 -0.63 12.25 31.43
CA GLU A 23 -0.27 13.49 30.73
C GLU A 23 0.48 13.23 29.41
N ASP A 24 1.34 12.22 29.38
CA ASP A 24 2.07 11.80 28.17
C ASP A 24 1.12 11.18 27.15
N ASP A 25 0.23 10.28 27.60
CA ASP A 25 -0.81 9.65 26.80
C ASP A 25 -1.70 10.70 26.08
N ALA A 26 -2.14 11.73 26.82
CA ALA A 26 -2.94 12.82 26.26
C ALA A 26 -2.14 13.66 25.25
N SER A 27 -0.87 13.92 25.53
CA SER A 27 0.02 14.71 24.66
C SER A 27 0.30 14.01 23.34
N ILE A 28 0.59 12.69 23.38
CA ILE A 28 0.80 11.86 22.19
C ILE A 28 -0.47 11.81 21.34
N LYS A 29 -1.63 11.51 21.96
CA LYS A 29 -2.92 11.48 21.26
C LYS A 29 -3.21 12.80 20.56
N LYS A 30 -3.03 13.91 21.26
CA LYS A 30 -3.26 15.25 20.70
C LYS A 30 -2.33 15.55 19.52
N SER A 31 -1.06 15.14 19.60
CA SER A 31 -0.11 15.32 18.51
C SER A 31 -0.51 14.54 17.25
N LEU A 32 -0.85 13.26 17.42
CA LEU A 32 -1.23 12.38 16.31
C LEU A 32 -2.57 12.78 15.67
N THR A 33 -3.54 13.24 16.47
CA THR A 33 -4.87 13.62 15.98
C THR A 33 -4.81 14.81 15.01
N LYS A 34 -3.88 15.74 15.21
CA LYS A 34 -3.67 16.87 14.27
C LYS A 34 -3.27 16.42 12.87
N SER A 35 -2.60 15.28 12.77
CA SER A 35 -2.09 14.76 11.50
C SER A 35 -3.14 14.00 10.67
N ILE A 36 -4.37 13.91 11.17
CA ILE A 36 -5.52 13.39 10.43
C ILE A 36 -5.99 14.40 9.39
N GLU A 37 -5.82 15.71 9.66
CA GLU A 37 -6.14 16.77 8.70
C GLU A 37 -5.37 16.50 7.38
N GLY A 38 -6.09 16.43 6.26
CA GLY A 38 -5.52 16.06 4.95
C GLY A 38 -5.57 14.58 4.57
N TYR A 39 -6.14 13.69 5.38
CA TYR A 39 -6.46 12.30 4.97
C TYR A 39 -7.87 12.14 4.36
N LYS A 40 -8.73 13.16 4.48
CA LYS A 40 -10.12 13.11 3.97
C LYS A 40 -10.43 14.14 2.88
N ASP A 41 -9.54 15.12 2.66
CA ASP A 41 -9.85 16.28 1.81
C ASP A 41 -9.78 15.95 0.31
N ASN A 42 -8.87 15.06 -0.10
CA ASN A 42 -8.72 14.58 -1.49
C ASN A 42 -8.43 13.06 -1.48
N THR A 43 -9.45 12.28 -1.14
CA THR A 43 -9.34 10.83 -1.04
C THR A 43 -9.74 10.13 -2.32
N ILE A 44 -8.91 9.18 -2.76
CA ILE A 44 -9.08 8.38 -3.97
C ILE A 44 -9.19 6.91 -3.57
N GLU A 45 -10.11 6.18 -4.20
CA GLU A 45 -10.27 4.75 -3.94
C GLU A 45 -9.03 3.98 -4.39
N PHE A 46 -8.54 3.11 -3.52
CA PHE A 46 -7.32 2.35 -3.75
C PHE A 46 -7.57 1.23 -4.77
N ASP A 47 -6.82 1.28 -5.88
CA ASP A 47 -6.85 0.29 -6.96
C ASP A 47 -5.50 -0.44 -7.16
N GLY A 48 -4.50 -0.13 -6.32
CA GLY A 48 -3.14 -0.66 -6.43
C GLY A 48 -2.29 -0.07 -7.56
N SER A 49 -2.86 0.77 -8.43
CA SER A 49 -2.18 1.38 -9.57
C SER A 49 -1.79 2.83 -9.30
N TYR A 50 -2.67 3.57 -8.61
CA TYR A 50 -2.52 4.99 -8.36
C TYR A 50 -1.51 5.30 -7.25
N LYS A 51 -0.66 6.31 -7.49
CA LYS A 51 0.21 6.91 -6.46
C LYS A 51 -0.35 8.29 -6.11
N PRO A 52 -0.73 8.53 -4.84
CA PRO A 52 -1.28 9.81 -4.42
C PRO A 52 -0.21 10.90 -4.42
N GLU A 53 -0.63 12.11 -4.78
CA GLU A 53 0.13 13.34 -4.55
C GLU A 53 0.17 13.69 -3.04
N ASN A 54 0.96 14.71 -2.66
CA ASN A 54 1.19 15.03 -1.24
C ASN A 54 -0.08 15.42 -0.46
N ASP A 55 -1.04 16.06 -1.14
CA ASP A 55 -2.34 16.47 -0.63
C ASP A 55 -3.42 15.39 -0.80
N GLU A 56 -3.09 14.27 -1.45
CA GLU A 56 -4.00 13.16 -1.68
C GLU A 56 -3.83 12.04 -0.66
N SER A 57 -4.87 11.21 -0.57
CA SER A 57 -4.88 10.00 0.23
C SER A 57 -5.59 8.89 -0.55
N LEU A 58 -5.21 7.66 -0.27
CA LEU A 58 -5.88 6.46 -0.77
C LEU A 58 -6.86 5.95 0.28
N VAL A 59 -7.95 5.33 -0.14
CA VAL A 59 -8.91 4.65 0.75
C VAL A 59 -9.22 3.23 0.27
N ILE A 60 -9.17 2.28 1.20
CA ILE A 60 -9.79 0.97 1.04
C ILE A 60 -11.13 1.01 1.77
N LYS A 61 -12.23 0.87 1.03
CA LYS A 61 -13.58 0.79 1.59
C LYS A 61 -13.88 -0.61 2.09
N ASN A 62 -14.78 -0.73 3.06
CA ASN A 62 -15.14 -2.00 3.71
C ASN A 62 -13.90 -2.78 4.18
N PHE A 63 -12.91 -2.07 4.71
CA PHE A 63 -11.71 -2.64 5.26
C PHE A 63 -12.06 -3.48 6.49
N ASP A 64 -11.73 -4.77 6.40
CA ASP A 64 -11.84 -5.74 7.47
C ASP A 64 -10.73 -5.52 8.50
N LEU A 65 -11.06 -4.78 9.56
CA LEU A 65 -10.16 -4.50 10.68
C LEU A 65 -9.94 -5.79 11.49
N PRO A 66 -8.68 -6.19 11.78
CA PRO A 66 -8.41 -7.37 12.59
C PRO A 66 -9.16 -7.37 13.92
N ASN A 67 -9.85 -8.48 14.22
CA ASN A 67 -10.68 -8.62 15.42
C ASN A 67 -9.88 -8.35 16.71
N GLU A 68 -8.59 -8.69 16.75
CA GLU A 68 -7.72 -8.47 17.90
C GLU A 68 -7.59 -6.98 18.26
N ILE A 69 -7.66 -6.08 17.27
CA ILE A 69 -7.63 -4.64 17.49
C ILE A 69 -8.95 -4.18 18.11
N THR A 70 -10.08 -4.61 17.55
CA THR A 70 -11.42 -4.27 18.07
C THR A 70 -11.64 -4.84 19.47
N GLU A 71 -11.21 -6.08 19.72
CA GLU A 71 -11.25 -6.71 21.04
C GLU A 71 -10.40 -5.95 22.07
N ALA A 72 -9.19 -5.52 21.68
CA ALA A 72 -8.33 -4.73 22.55
C ALA A 72 -8.92 -3.37 22.92
N ILE A 73 -9.61 -2.71 21.98
CA ILE A 73 -10.30 -1.43 22.23
C ILE A 73 -11.51 -1.64 23.15
N ASN A 74 -12.31 -2.68 22.91
CA ASN A 74 -13.53 -2.96 23.66
C ASN A 74 -13.27 -3.57 25.04
N ASN A 75 -12.17 -4.31 25.21
CA ASN A 75 -11.77 -4.91 26.48
C ASN A 75 -10.30 -4.58 26.86
N PRO A 76 -9.99 -3.32 27.18
CA PRO A 76 -8.62 -2.90 27.46
C PRO A 76 -7.96 -3.62 28.65
N LEU A 77 -8.75 -4.00 29.65
CA LEU A 77 -8.26 -4.69 30.84
C LEU A 77 -7.76 -6.12 30.55
N GLY A 78 -8.20 -6.71 29.43
CA GLY A 78 -7.74 -8.03 28.98
C GLY A 78 -6.43 -7.99 28.20
N VAL A 79 -5.93 -6.81 27.83
CA VAL A 79 -4.75 -6.66 26.97
C VAL A 79 -3.47 -6.71 27.80
N SER A 80 -2.58 -7.62 27.45
CA SER A 80 -1.27 -7.74 28.12
C SER A 80 -0.36 -6.54 27.83
N GLN A 81 0.49 -6.19 28.81
CA GLN A 81 1.46 -5.11 28.66
C GLN A 81 2.64 -5.53 27.77
N VAL A 82 3.20 -4.55 27.05
CA VAL A 82 4.46 -4.73 26.31
C VAL A 82 5.57 -5.21 27.24
N SER A 83 6.29 -6.22 26.78
CA SER A 83 7.43 -6.82 27.47
C SER A 83 8.59 -6.93 26.50
N VAL A 84 9.81 -6.78 27.00
CA VAL A 84 11.03 -7.09 26.24
C VAL A 84 11.19 -8.59 26.08
N ASN A 85 11.82 -9.02 24.98
CA ASN A 85 12.16 -10.42 24.75
C ASN A 85 13.41 -10.84 25.56
N SER A 86 13.86 -12.09 25.38
CA SER A 86 15.05 -12.63 26.06
C SER A 86 16.34 -11.84 25.80
N ASP A 87 16.41 -11.15 24.67
CA ASP A 87 17.56 -10.33 24.26
C ASP A 87 17.42 -8.86 24.69
N ASN A 88 16.43 -8.55 25.55
CA ASN A 88 16.12 -7.21 26.02
C ASN A 88 15.81 -6.23 24.85
N GLU A 89 15.13 -6.74 23.82
CA GLU A 89 14.66 -5.99 22.66
C GLU A 89 13.12 -5.95 22.61
N LEU A 90 12.59 -4.92 21.94
CA LEU A 90 11.18 -4.77 21.63
C LEU A 90 10.93 -5.19 20.19
N ASP A 91 9.98 -6.09 19.98
CA ASP A 91 9.64 -6.61 18.65
C ASP A 91 8.27 -6.10 18.18
N LEU A 92 8.25 -4.82 17.80
CA LEU A 92 7.03 -4.07 17.50
C LEU A 92 7.00 -3.63 16.03
N LYS A 93 5.82 -3.69 15.40
CA LYS A 93 5.62 -3.26 14.00
C LYS A 93 4.95 -1.90 13.88
N ALA A 94 4.03 -1.58 14.79
CA ALA A 94 3.23 -0.36 14.72
C ALA A 94 2.65 -0.01 16.09
N ILE A 95 2.27 1.25 16.27
CA ILE A 95 1.36 1.70 17.31
C ILE A 95 -0.02 1.92 16.71
N PHE A 96 -1.05 1.75 17.54
CA PHE A 96 -2.38 2.25 17.21
C PHE A 96 -3.05 2.92 18.40
N VAL A 97 -3.87 3.92 18.08
CA VAL A 97 -4.45 4.82 19.07
C VAL A 97 -5.92 5.04 18.73
N PRO A 98 -6.86 4.53 19.54
CA PRO A 98 -8.26 4.87 19.36
C PRO A 98 -8.49 6.33 19.76
N ILE A 99 -9.25 7.02 18.92
CA ILE A 99 -9.78 8.35 19.16
C ILE A 99 -11.22 8.17 19.58
N SER A 100 -11.54 8.65 20.77
CA SER A 100 -12.91 8.76 21.25
C SER A 100 -13.43 10.14 20.88
N ASP A 101 -14.39 10.19 19.96
CA ASP A 101 -15.30 11.34 19.81
C ASP A 101 -16.64 10.98 20.46
N ASP A 102 -17.42 12.00 20.84
CA ASP A 102 -18.73 11.87 21.52
C ASP A 102 -19.80 11.09 20.72
N ASP A 103 -19.51 10.71 19.47
CA ASP A 103 -20.47 10.19 18.47
C ASP A 103 -20.38 8.66 18.21
N ASP A 104 -19.90 7.84 19.16
CA ASP A 104 -19.77 6.36 18.99
C ASP A 104 -18.92 5.93 17.75
N CYS A 105 -18.10 6.83 17.21
CA CYS A 105 -17.29 6.58 16.01
C CYS A 105 -16.03 5.77 16.35
N GLU A 106 -15.86 4.58 15.78
CA GLU A 106 -14.58 3.86 15.86
C GLU A 106 -13.56 4.51 14.93
N LYS A 107 -12.79 5.46 15.49
CA LYS A 107 -11.68 6.14 14.81
C LYS A 107 -10.36 5.64 15.38
N ILE A 108 -9.46 5.19 14.51
CA ILE A 108 -8.18 4.62 14.95
C ILE A 108 -7.05 5.18 14.11
N ILE A 109 -6.02 5.70 14.78
CA ILE A 109 -4.78 6.13 14.16
C ILE A 109 -3.79 4.97 14.18
N PHE A 110 -3.05 4.80 13.09
CA PHE A 110 -1.94 3.87 12.99
C PHE A 110 -0.66 4.57 12.57
N GLN A 111 0.44 4.23 13.23
CA GLN A 111 1.79 4.66 12.87
C GLN A 111 2.71 3.45 12.93
N ARG A 112 3.47 3.22 11.86
CA ARG A 112 4.45 2.13 11.82
C ARG A 112 5.66 2.47 12.70
N LEU A 113 6.28 1.44 13.25
CA LEU A 113 7.53 1.53 14.02
C LEU A 113 8.65 0.87 13.21
N PRO A 114 9.33 1.59 12.29
CA PRO A 114 10.51 1.06 11.64
C PRO A 114 11.62 0.85 12.67
N ASN A 115 12.55 -0.08 12.40
CA ASN A 115 13.65 -0.43 13.31
C ASN A 115 14.44 0.77 13.86
N ARG A 116 14.54 1.88 13.12
CA ARG A 116 15.21 3.12 13.58
C ARG A 116 14.48 3.84 14.73
N GLN A 117 13.18 3.60 14.89
CA GLN A 117 12.36 4.13 15.99
C GLN A 117 12.33 3.18 17.19
N ILE A 118 12.91 1.99 17.08
CA ILE A 118 13.08 1.06 18.19
C ILE A 118 14.50 1.25 18.74
N LEU A 119 14.58 1.84 19.93
CA LEU A 119 15.85 2.01 20.63
C LEU A 119 16.27 0.66 21.19
N LYS A 120 17.49 0.24 20.87
CA LYS A 120 18.06 -1.04 21.31
C LYS A 120 18.93 -0.84 22.54
N SER A 121 18.88 -1.80 23.45
CA SER A 121 19.63 -1.78 24.72
C SER A 121 21.15 -1.77 24.53
N HIS A 122 21.66 -2.25 23.40
CA HIS A 122 23.10 -2.20 23.07
C HIS A 122 23.55 -0.87 22.44
N ASN A 123 22.63 0.04 22.09
CA ASN A 123 22.93 1.36 21.54
C ASN A 123 22.87 2.42 22.65
N PHE A 124 23.69 3.46 22.52
CA PHE A 124 23.62 4.64 23.38
C PHE A 124 22.71 5.70 22.75
N THR A 125 21.66 6.08 23.46
CA THR A 125 20.76 7.18 23.07
C THR A 125 21.05 8.40 23.93
N LEU A 126 21.33 9.53 23.29
CA LEU A 126 21.63 10.79 23.96
C LEU A 126 20.42 11.72 23.92
N PHE A 127 19.94 12.14 25.08
CA PHE A 127 18.84 13.10 25.23
C PHE A 127 19.40 14.45 25.68
N PHE A 128 19.15 15.49 24.90
CA PHE A 128 19.57 16.85 25.26
C PHE A 128 18.61 17.46 26.28
N ASN A 129 19.15 17.97 27.39
CA ASN A 129 18.39 18.69 28.40
C ASN A 129 19.13 19.99 28.77
N LYS A 130 18.55 21.13 28.35
CA LYS A 130 19.05 22.51 28.54
C LYS A 130 20.44 22.80 27.97
N HIS A 131 21.49 22.19 28.52
CA HIS A 131 22.88 22.42 28.15
C HIS A 131 23.74 21.16 28.09
N THR A 132 23.25 20.01 28.55
CA THR A 132 24.00 18.75 28.58
C THR A 132 23.19 17.60 27.98
N PHE A 133 23.87 16.52 27.61
CA PHE A 133 23.22 15.28 27.16
C PHE A 133 23.20 14.26 28.31
N SER A 134 22.06 13.60 28.52
CA SER A 134 21.96 12.37 29.30
C SER A 134 22.01 11.17 28.36
N CYS A 135 22.72 10.11 28.77
CA CYS A 135 22.87 8.89 27.99
C CYS A 135 22.03 7.77 28.61
N GLU A 136 21.22 7.10 27.79
CA GLU A 136 20.46 5.91 28.18
C GLU A 136 20.75 4.77 27.19
N ASN A 137 20.84 3.55 27.72
CA ASN A 137 21.07 2.31 26.99
C ASN A 137 19.97 1.29 27.30
N LYS A 138 18.73 1.76 27.23
CA LYS A 138 17.53 0.97 27.52
C LYS A 138 16.70 0.80 26.25
N PRO A 139 15.94 -0.31 26.14
CA PRO A 139 14.99 -0.46 25.07
C PRO A 139 13.91 0.62 25.17
N GLY A 140 13.45 1.11 24.03
CA GLY A 140 12.45 2.16 23.96
C GLY A 140 11.90 2.33 22.56
N ILE A 141 10.88 3.19 22.44
CA ILE A 141 10.28 3.54 21.16
C ILE A 141 10.27 5.05 20.96
N VAL A 142 10.40 5.47 19.70
CA VAL A 142 10.29 6.87 19.28
C VAL A 142 8.99 7.02 18.49
N ILE A 143 8.00 7.65 19.10
CA ILE A 143 6.73 8.02 18.47
C ILE A 143 6.89 9.40 17.84
N THR A 144 6.55 9.55 16.56
CA THR A 144 6.55 10.86 15.88
C THR A 144 5.14 11.39 15.73
N ASP A 145 5.00 12.64 15.29
CA ASP A 145 3.72 13.28 14.97
C ASP A 145 3.10 12.82 13.64
N CYS A 146 3.80 12.02 12.84
CA CYS A 146 3.29 11.54 11.55
C CYS A 146 2.51 10.23 11.70
N ILE A 147 1.33 10.16 11.06
CA ILE A 147 0.54 8.93 10.94
C ILE A 147 0.77 8.29 9.58
N ASP A 148 0.67 6.96 9.51
CA ASP A 148 0.82 6.21 8.25
C ASP A 148 -0.52 5.68 7.72
N ALA A 149 -1.49 5.44 8.60
CA ALA A 149 -2.86 5.09 8.23
C ALA A 149 -3.88 5.59 9.28
N TYR A 150 -5.11 5.76 8.83
CA TYR A 150 -6.24 6.21 9.63
C TYR A 150 -7.46 5.35 9.28
N TYR A 151 -8.13 4.80 10.28
CA TYR A 151 -9.33 4.00 10.11
C TYR A 151 -10.54 4.74 10.66
N GLU A 152 -11.62 4.76 9.88
CA GLU A 152 -12.89 5.33 10.28
C GLU A 152 -14.05 4.67 9.51
N TYR A 153 -15.06 4.18 10.23
CA TYR A 153 -16.30 3.64 9.67
C TYR A 153 -16.09 2.57 8.58
N GLY A 154 -15.20 1.60 8.82
CA GLY A 154 -14.90 0.55 7.85
C GLY A 154 -14.06 1.02 6.67
N ASN A 155 -13.49 2.22 6.70
CA ASN A 155 -12.60 2.71 5.66
C ASN A 155 -11.19 2.89 6.22
N LEU A 156 -10.19 2.39 5.49
CA LEU A 156 -8.78 2.60 5.81
C LEU A 156 -8.18 3.63 4.85
N TYR A 157 -7.79 4.77 5.39
CA TYR A 157 -7.13 5.88 4.68
C TYR A 157 -5.61 5.81 4.86
N PHE A 158 -4.84 6.00 3.79
CA PHE A 158 -3.37 6.01 3.82
C PHE A 158 -2.77 6.85 2.69
N LYS A 159 -1.62 7.49 2.92
CA LYS A 159 -0.89 8.23 1.86
C LYS A 159 0.15 7.38 1.11
N SER A 160 0.50 6.21 1.64
CA SER A 160 1.51 5.34 1.05
C SER A 160 1.14 3.89 1.27
N TYR A 161 0.86 3.17 0.17
CA TYR A 161 0.64 1.73 0.21
C TYR A 161 1.82 1.01 0.88
N TYR A 162 3.06 1.39 0.55
CA TYR A 162 4.24 0.74 1.09
C TYR A 162 4.32 0.84 2.63
N TRP A 163 3.87 1.94 3.22
CA TRP A 163 3.86 2.12 4.67
C TRP A 163 2.65 1.47 5.33
N ALA A 164 1.45 1.67 4.78
CA ALA A 164 0.25 1.03 5.30
C ALA A 164 0.33 -0.51 5.22
N ASN A 165 0.98 -1.04 4.17
CA ASN A 165 1.21 -2.48 3.98
C ASN A 165 2.25 -3.07 4.96
N GLN A 166 2.99 -2.24 5.71
CA GLN A 166 3.84 -2.72 6.81
C GLN A 166 3.05 -2.90 8.11
N ILE A 167 1.92 -2.20 8.24
CA ILE A 167 1.04 -2.29 9.40
C ILE A 167 0.06 -3.45 9.21
N PHE A 168 -0.62 -3.45 8.05
CA PHE A 168 -1.60 -4.43 7.62
C PHE A 168 -1.09 -5.19 6.40
N ASN A 169 -1.40 -6.48 6.25
CA ASN A 169 -1.20 -7.13 4.97
C ASN A 169 -2.28 -6.67 3.97
N LEU A 170 -1.97 -5.63 3.20
CA LEU A 170 -2.88 -5.03 2.24
C LEU A 170 -2.90 -5.77 0.89
N ASN A 171 -2.08 -6.80 0.72
CA ASN A 171 -2.07 -7.62 -0.49
C ASN A 171 -3.45 -8.18 -0.84
N LYS A 172 -4.31 -8.46 0.16
CA LYS A 172 -5.67 -8.96 -0.06
C LYS A 172 -6.60 -7.93 -0.74
N TYR A 173 -6.25 -6.66 -0.69
CA TYR A 173 -6.93 -5.55 -1.38
C TYR A 173 -6.23 -5.14 -2.67
N TYR A 174 -5.22 -5.93 -3.08
CA TYR A 174 -4.49 -5.79 -4.32
C TYR A 174 -5.10 -6.77 -5.33
N ARG A 175 -5.71 -6.29 -6.40
CA ARG A 175 -6.15 -7.20 -7.47
C ARG A 175 -4.95 -7.58 -8.33
N GLU A 176 -4.36 -8.74 -8.03
CA GLU A 176 -3.38 -9.39 -8.89
C GLU A 176 -4.10 -10.43 -9.74
N ALA A 177 -3.76 -10.51 -11.03
CA ALA A 177 -4.23 -11.60 -11.88
C ALA A 177 -3.77 -12.93 -11.28
N THR A 178 -4.73 -13.82 -11.01
CA THR A 178 -4.47 -15.22 -10.70
C THR A 178 -3.80 -15.91 -11.89
N THR A 179 -3.29 -17.12 -11.69
CA THR A 179 -2.76 -17.90 -12.81
C THR A 179 -3.84 -18.16 -13.87
N ASP A 180 -5.09 -18.34 -13.46
CA ASP A 180 -6.22 -18.51 -14.37
C ASP A 180 -6.51 -17.21 -15.13
N ASP A 181 -6.51 -16.05 -14.45
CA ASP A 181 -6.66 -14.74 -15.12
C ASP A 181 -5.55 -14.49 -16.16
N ILE A 182 -4.31 -14.88 -15.89
CA ILE A 182 -3.22 -14.77 -16.89
C ILE A 182 -3.51 -15.67 -18.08
N LYS A 183 -3.97 -16.91 -17.86
CA LYS A 183 -4.33 -17.83 -18.93
C LYS A 183 -5.49 -17.29 -19.77
N ASP A 184 -6.48 -16.67 -19.14
CA ASP A 184 -7.60 -16.01 -19.81
C ASP A 184 -7.12 -14.83 -20.66
N PHE A 185 -6.25 -13.96 -20.10
CA PHE A 185 -5.60 -12.88 -20.85
C PHE A 185 -4.81 -13.41 -22.06
N CYS A 186 -4.00 -14.45 -21.86
CA CYS A 186 -3.16 -15.03 -22.89
C CYS A 186 -3.96 -15.75 -23.99
N SER A 187 -5.17 -16.23 -23.65
CA SER A 187 -6.08 -16.91 -24.57
C SER A 187 -7.01 -15.95 -25.31
N ASN A 188 -6.91 -14.65 -25.04
CA ASN A 188 -7.72 -13.63 -25.72
C ASN A 188 -7.43 -13.63 -27.23
N GLU A 189 -8.48 -13.50 -28.04
CA GLU A 189 -8.40 -13.55 -29.50
C GLU A 189 -7.45 -12.51 -30.11
N CYS A 190 -7.17 -11.42 -29.38
CA CYS A 190 -6.22 -10.39 -29.78
C CYS A 190 -4.76 -10.86 -29.79
N PHE A 191 -4.39 -11.92 -29.07
CA PHE A 191 -2.99 -12.34 -28.92
C PHE A 191 -2.66 -13.65 -29.64
N SER A 192 -1.41 -13.74 -30.07
CA SER A 192 -0.73 -14.98 -30.49
C SER A 192 0.41 -15.23 -29.52
N ILE A 193 0.27 -16.26 -28.69
CA ILE A 193 1.24 -16.63 -27.66
C ILE A 193 1.59 -18.10 -27.84
N ASP A 194 2.87 -18.39 -28.02
CA ASP A 194 3.36 -19.75 -28.28
C ASP A 194 3.29 -20.63 -27.01
N ASP A 195 3.64 -20.08 -25.85
CA ASP A 195 3.68 -20.81 -24.58
C ASP A 195 3.01 -20.03 -23.45
N ILE A 196 1.70 -20.24 -23.31
CA ILE A 196 0.86 -19.61 -22.28
C ILE A 196 1.33 -19.99 -20.87
N ASP A 197 1.76 -21.24 -20.65
CA ASP A 197 2.18 -21.71 -19.33
C ASP A 197 3.49 -21.03 -18.90
N SER A 198 4.45 -20.87 -19.82
CA SER A 198 5.68 -20.12 -19.57
C SER A 198 5.44 -18.64 -19.24
N VAL A 199 4.48 -17.99 -19.92
CA VAL A 199 4.07 -16.61 -19.59
C VAL A 199 3.49 -16.56 -18.18
N ALA A 200 2.59 -17.48 -17.83
CA ALA A 200 1.97 -17.52 -16.51
C ALA A 200 2.97 -17.73 -15.36
N GLU A 201 4.00 -18.56 -15.59
CA GLU A 201 5.08 -18.83 -14.62
C GLU A 201 6.07 -17.66 -14.49
N SER A 202 6.35 -16.95 -15.57
CA SER A 202 7.32 -15.84 -15.58
C SER A 202 6.75 -14.48 -15.11
N CYS A 203 5.43 -14.38 -14.97
CA CYS A 203 4.74 -13.17 -14.52
C CYS A 203 5.07 -12.80 -13.06
N ASN A 204 5.72 -11.65 -12.88
CA ASN A 204 5.92 -11.03 -11.56
C ASN A 204 4.67 -10.22 -11.13
N ASN A 205 4.66 -9.71 -9.90
CA ASN A 205 3.54 -8.92 -9.36
C ASN A 205 3.20 -7.68 -10.20
N TRP A 206 4.18 -7.02 -10.81
CA TRP A 206 3.92 -5.88 -11.69
C TRP A 206 3.14 -6.32 -12.94
N THR A 207 3.57 -7.41 -13.59
CA THR A 207 2.91 -8.00 -14.76
C THR A 207 1.50 -8.48 -14.41
N ARG A 208 1.33 -9.22 -13.30
CA ARG A 208 0.03 -9.68 -12.81
C ARG A 208 -0.95 -8.54 -12.56
N ARG A 209 -0.48 -7.44 -11.98
CA ARG A 209 -1.31 -6.24 -11.77
C ARG A 209 -1.72 -5.60 -13.09
N LYS A 210 -0.81 -5.52 -14.07
CA LYS A 210 -1.14 -4.96 -15.40
C LYS A 210 -2.17 -5.80 -16.12
N ILE A 211 -2.02 -7.10 -16.10
CA ILE A 211 -2.98 -8.03 -16.69
C ILE A 211 -4.36 -7.88 -16.02
N ALA A 212 -4.42 -7.84 -14.69
CA ALA A 212 -5.69 -7.62 -13.98
C ALA A 212 -6.38 -6.31 -14.42
N TYR A 213 -5.64 -5.21 -14.50
CA TYR A 213 -6.18 -3.94 -14.97
C TYR A 213 -6.69 -4.01 -16.42
N ILE A 214 -5.95 -4.68 -17.31
CA ILE A 214 -6.32 -4.82 -18.72
C ILE A 214 -7.61 -5.63 -18.89
N LEU A 215 -7.75 -6.72 -18.12
CA LEU A 215 -8.98 -7.52 -18.08
C LEU A 215 -10.16 -6.70 -17.54
N ASP A 216 -9.93 -5.87 -16.51
CA ASP A 216 -10.98 -5.07 -15.86
C ASP A 216 -11.46 -3.89 -16.68
N SER A 217 -10.54 -3.23 -17.38
CA SER A 217 -10.87 -2.12 -18.25
C SER A 217 -11.65 -2.59 -19.48
N GLY A 218 -11.61 -3.89 -19.79
CA GLY A 218 -12.22 -4.46 -20.97
C GLY A 218 -11.59 -3.93 -22.26
N VAL A 219 -10.34 -3.44 -22.23
CA VAL A 219 -9.73 -2.71 -23.36
C VAL A 219 -9.59 -3.61 -24.59
N LEU A 220 -9.38 -4.91 -24.40
CA LEU A 220 -9.24 -5.89 -25.49
C LEU A 220 -10.59 -6.27 -26.09
N GLU A 221 -11.65 -6.24 -25.29
CA GLU A 221 -13.03 -6.51 -25.71
C GLU A 221 -13.65 -5.29 -26.41
N ASN A 222 -13.25 -4.08 -26.01
CA ASN A 222 -13.80 -2.83 -26.49
C ASN A 222 -13.07 -2.26 -27.72
N ASN A 223 -11.91 -2.80 -28.11
CA ASN A 223 -11.12 -2.31 -29.23
C ASN A 223 -10.67 -3.47 -30.12
N SER A 224 -10.81 -3.32 -31.43
CA SER A 224 -10.27 -4.28 -32.39
C SER A 224 -8.74 -4.24 -32.45
N VAL A 225 -8.10 -5.35 -32.86
CA VAL A 225 -6.64 -5.41 -33.02
C VAL A 225 -6.12 -4.30 -33.96
N ASP A 226 -6.86 -4.01 -35.03
CA ASP A 226 -6.51 -2.93 -35.97
C ASP A 226 -6.51 -1.54 -35.31
N GLU A 227 -7.46 -1.26 -34.42
CA GLU A 227 -7.55 -0.01 -33.68
C GLU A 227 -6.40 0.13 -32.68
N ILE A 228 -6.09 -0.94 -31.96
CA ILE A 228 -4.97 -1.02 -31.03
C ILE A 228 -3.66 -0.73 -31.78
N ILE A 229 -3.41 -1.39 -32.91
CA ILE A 229 -2.18 -1.18 -33.70
C ILE A 229 -2.10 0.23 -34.27
N LYS A 230 -3.23 0.75 -34.79
CA LYS A 230 -3.28 2.11 -35.34
C LYS A 230 -2.97 3.14 -34.27
N SER A 231 -3.52 2.99 -33.07
CA SER A 231 -3.25 3.85 -31.93
C SER A 231 -1.80 3.72 -31.45
N ALA A 232 -1.25 2.51 -31.37
CA ALA A 232 0.14 2.27 -31.01
C ALA A 232 1.13 2.95 -31.97
N LYS A 233 0.88 2.86 -33.28
CA LYS A 233 1.67 3.56 -34.31
C LYS A 233 1.63 5.07 -34.14
N ASN A 234 0.49 5.64 -33.76
CA ASN A 234 0.39 7.07 -33.44
C ASN A 234 1.22 7.49 -32.22
N LEU A 235 1.59 6.54 -31.36
CA LEU A 235 2.49 6.73 -30.22
C LEU A 235 3.95 6.31 -30.53
N ASN A 236 4.28 6.00 -31.79
CA ASN A 236 5.57 5.46 -32.20
C ASN A 236 5.97 4.14 -31.51
N LEU A 237 4.98 3.39 -31.02
CA LEU A 237 5.20 2.06 -30.42
C LEU A 237 5.30 1.01 -31.52
N LYS A 238 6.20 0.05 -31.35
CA LYS A 238 6.33 -1.12 -32.22
C LYS A 238 5.62 -2.29 -31.58
N ILE A 239 4.55 -2.75 -32.22
CA ILE A 239 3.80 -3.95 -31.83
C ILE A 239 3.85 -4.90 -33.02
N ASP A 240 4.36 -6.10 -32.78
CA ASP A 240 4.47 -7.15 -33.79
C ASP A 240 3.14 -7.90 -33.93
N ILE A 241 2.82 -8.29 -35.16
CA ILE A 241 1.62 -9.05 -35.49
C ILE A 241 1.95 -10.27 -36.34
N ASN A 242 1.16 -11.32 -36.17
CA ASN A 242 1.26 -12.51 -37.01
C ASN A 242 0.38 -12.41 -38.27
N GLU A 243 0.39 -13.46 -39.10
CA GLU A 243 -0.38 -13.52 -40.35
C GLU A 243 -1.91 -13.57 -40.13
N GLU A 244 -2.37 -13.91 -38.92
CA GLU A 244 -3.79 -13.94 -38.52
C GLU A 244 -4.30 -12.62 -37.95
N ASN A 245 -3.52 -11.54 -38.05
CA ASN A 245 -3.82 -10.24 -37.45
C ASN A 245 -3.97 -10.30 -35.91
N LYS A 246 -3.11 -11.07 -35.24
CA LYS A 246 -3.02 -11.12 -33.78
C LYS A 246 -1.71 -10.51 -33.30
N ILE A 247 -1.77 -9.84 -32.16
CA ILE A 247 -0.62 -9.25 -31.48
C ILE A 247 0.29 -10.37 -30.98
N ILE A 248 1.55 -10.38 -31.39
CA ILE A 248 2.56 -11.29 -30.86
C ILE A 248 2.98 -10.76 -29.49
N PHE A 249 2.78 -11.56 -28.44
CA PHE A 249 3.24 -11.17 -27.10
C PHE A 249 4.77 -11.26 -27.05
N PRO A 250 5.50 -10.18 -26.68
CA PRO A 250 6.96 -10.18 -26.76
C PRO A 250 7.60 -11.17 -25.79
N ASP A 251 8.75 -11.74 -26.16
CA ASP A 251 9.54 -12.62 -25.28
C ASP A 251 10.43 -11.84 -24.30
N ASP A 252 10.84 -10.62 -24.67
CA ASP A 252 11.70 -9.79 -23.84
C ASP A 252 10.90 -8.92 -22.85
N LYS A 253 11.46 -8.76 -21.65
CA LYS A 253 10.77 -8.09 -20.54
C LYS A 253 10.51 -6.60 -20.80
N ASP A 254 11.34 -5.94 -21.59
CA ASP A 254 11.21 -4.50 -21.82
C ASP A 254 10.05 -4.21 -22.79
N SER A 255 9.94 -4.97 -23.88
CA SER A 255 8.81 -4.88 -24.81
C SER A 255 7.52 -5.41 -24.21
N GLN A 256 7.55 -6.46 -23.37
CA GLN A 256 6.37 -6.85 -22.57
C GLN A 256 5.87 -5.70 -21.70
N LYS A 257 6.80 -5.02 -21.02
CA LYS A 257 6.47 -3.89 -20.15
C LYS A 257 5.87 -2.73 -20.94
N GLU A 258 6.42 -2.44 -22.12
CA GLU A 258 5.91 -1.40 -23.02
C GLU A 258 4.50 -1.74 -23.52
N LEU A 259 4.27 -2.97 -24.01
CA LEU A 259 2.97 -3.43 -24.48
C LEU A 259 1.91 -3.39 -23.36
N LEU A 260 2.23 -3.91 -22.18
CA LEU A 260 1.31 -3.92 -21.04
C LEU A 260 1.04 -2.51 -20.51
N SER A 261 2.02 -1.62 -20.55
CA SER A 261 1.81 -0.21 -20.18
C SER A 261 0.94 0.51 -21.20
N TYR A 262 1.10 0.20 -22.49
CA TYR A 262 0.26 0.73 -23.56
C TYR A 262 -1.19 0.27 -23.45
N LEU A 263 -1.43 -1.03 -23.30
CA LEU A 263 -2.77 -1.60 -23.15
C LEU A 263 -3.44 -1.16 -21.85
N ALA A 264 -2.65 -0.97 -20.80
CA ALA A 264 -3.11 -0.33 -19.58
C ALA A 264 -3.24 1.18 -19.71
N GLU A 265 -3.28 1.76 -20.92
CA GLU A 265 -3.41 3.19 -21.26
C GLU A 265 -2.47 4.14 -20.48
N GLU A 266 -1.26 3.71 -20.15
CA GLU A 266 -0.26 4.53 -19.45
C GLU A 266 0.69 5.28 -20.37
N ILE A 267 0.60 5.05 -21.68
CA ILE A 267 1.43 5.73 -22.66
C ILE A 267 0.60 6.79 -23.38
N TYR A 268 1.08 8.03 -23.37
CA TYR A 268 0.41 9.13 -24.04
C TYR A 268 1.40 10.04 -24.79
N ARG A 269 0.88 10.74 -25.80
CA ARG A 269 1.62 11.77 -26.53
C ARG A 269 1.26 13.14 -25.96
N GLY A 270 2.27 13.93 -25.58
CA GLY A 270 2.08 15.30 -25.11
C GLY A 270 1.69 16.23 -26.25
N ASN A 271 0.59 16.97 -26.10
CA ASN A 271 0.03 17.82 -27.15
C ASN A 271 0.92 19.02 -27.57
N LEU A 272 1.89 19.42 -26.74
CA LEU A 272 2.73 20.59 -27.00
C LEU A 272 4.13 20.22 -27.49
N THR A 273 4.69 19.10 -27.00
CA THR A 273 6.07 18.69 -27.29
C THR A 273 6.13 17.54 -28.28
N ASP A 274 4.99 16.93 -28.62
CA ASP A 274 4.88 15.66 -29.35
C ASP A 274 5.68 14.50 -28.72
N GLY A 275 6.15 14.67 -27.48
CA GLY A 275 6.87 13.65 -26.73
C GLY A 275 5.94 12.53 -26.31
N VAL A 276 6.47 11.31 -26.23
CA VAL A 276 5.76 10.13 -25.73
C VAL A 276 6.19 9.90 -24.29
N TYR A 277 5.22 9.77 -23.39
CA TYR A 277 5.46 9.71 -21.95
C TYR A 277 4.74 8.50 -21.35
N LEU A 278 5.35 7.94 -20.31
CA LEU A 278 4.75 6.92 -19.45
C LEU A 278 4.21 7.60 -18.19
N THR A 279 2.92 7.46 -17.92
CA THR A 279 2.34 7.85 -16.63
C THR A 279 2.40 6.70 -15.63
N ASN A 280 2.63 7.02 -14.36
CA ASN A 280 2.59 6.07 -13.25
C ASN A 280 1.27 6.13 -12.47
N SER A 281 0.33 6.98 -12.90
CA SER A 281 -0.91 7.26 -12.17
C SER A 281 -1.98 7.78 -13.14
N LYS A 282 -3.21 7.27 -13.03
CA LYS A 282 -4.33 7.73 -13.86
C LYS A 282 -5.58 7.91 -13.03
N ARG A 283 -6.28 9.01 -13.27
CA ARG A 283 -7.56 9.35 -12.64
C ARG A 283 -8.52 9.79 -13.74
N PRO A 284 -9.72 9.18 -13.85
CA PRO A 284 -10.76 9.73 -14.71
C PRO A 284 -11.18 11.11 -14.18
N LEU A 285 -11.40 12.06 -15.10
CA LEU A 285 -11.89 13.39 -14.79
C LEU A 285 -13.37 13.37 -14.40
#